data_AF-A0A9E7ET17-F1
#
_entry.id   AF-A0A9E7ET17-F1
#
_cell.length_a   1.000
_cell.length_b   1.000
_cell.length_c   1.000
_cell.angle_alpha   90.00
_cell.angle_beta   90.00
_cell.angle_gamma   90.00
#
_symmetry.space_group_name_H-M   'P 1'
#
loop_
_entity.id
_entity.type
_entity.pdbx_description
1 polymer ?
#
loop_
_entity_poly.entity_id
_entity_poly.type
_entity_poly.pdbx_seq_one_letter_code
_entity_poly.pdbx_strand_id
1 'polypeptide(L)'
;MAAFWFFVVMAWLALLLMLSSTVDGARVPAMFVFGDSLLDPGNNNHLVTLAKADYAPNGIDFAGGVTGRFCNGGTVADHLGKVHDSLLVPFSSSLSFVSS
;
A
#
# COMPACT_ATOMS: atom_id res chain seq x y z
N MET A 1 -29.94 6.60 -48.45
CA MET A 1 -30.40 5.71 -47.35
C MET A 1 -29.25 5.05 -46.59
N ALA A 2 -28.24 4.45 -47.24
CA ALA A 2 -27.17 3.72 -46.55
C ALA A 2 -26.30 4.57 -45.59
N ALA A 3 -25.97 5.82 -45.96
CA ALA A 3 -25.17 6.70 -45.12
C ALA A 3 -25.85 7.06 -43.79
N PHE A 4 -27.18 7.18 -43.78
CA PHE A 4 -27.94 7.44 -42.55
C PHE A 4 -27.78 6.30 -41.53
N TRP A 5 -27.90 5.04 -41.99
CA TRP A 5 -27.70 3.87 -41.15
C TRP A 5 -26.26 3.72 -40.65
N PHE A 6 -25.27 4.12 -41.45
CA PHE A 6 -23.87 4.16 -41.02
C PHE A 6 -23.68 5.08 -39.79
N PHE A 7 -24.22 6.30 -39.82
CA PHE A 7 -24.15 7.22 -38.68
C PHE A 7 -24.93 6.73 -37.46
N VAL A 8 -26.08 6.08 -37.67
CA VAL A 8 -26.86 5.46 -36.57
C VAL A 8 -26.06 4.36 -35.87
N VAL A 9 -25.42 3.47 -36.64
CA VAL A 9 -24.60 2.38 -36.09
C VAL A 9 -23.39 2.94 -35.35
N MET A 10 -22.72 3.95 -35.89
CA MET A 10 -21.57 4.59 -35.24
C MET A 10 -21.95 5.29 -33.93
N ALA A 11 -23.11 5.98 -33.90
CA ALA A 11 -23.62 6.59 -32.68
C ALA A 11 -23.98 5.54 -31.61
N TRP A 12 -24.55 4.40 -32.04
CA TRP A 12 -24.88 3.30 -31.14
C TRP A 12 -23.61 2.63 -30.57
N LEU A 13 -22.58 2.43 -31.41
CA LEU A 13 -21.29 1.89 -31.00
C LEU A 13 -20.57 2.82 -30.01
N ALA A 14 -20.61 4.14 -30.26
CA ALA A 14 -20.07 5.14 -29.35
C ALA A 14 -20.80 5.13 -28.00
N LEU A 15 -22.14 5.04 -28.02
CA LEU A 15 -22.95 4.92 -26.80
C LEU A 15 -22.59 3.66 -26.00
N LEU A 16 -22.43 2.51 -26.67
CA LEU A 16 -21.99 1.27 -26.03
C LEU A 16 -20.61 1.43 -25.36
N LEU A 17 -19.69 2.12 -26.03
CA LEU A 17 -18.34 2.35 -25.49
C LEU A 17 -18.36 3.26 -24.26
N MET A 18 -19.24 4.28 -24.25
CA MET A 18 -19.43 5.18 -23.11
C MET A 18 -20.15 4.51 -21.93
N LEU A 19 -20.96 3.48 -22.17
CA LEU A 19 -21.60 2.68 -21.13
C LEU A 19 -20.64 1.68 -20.46
N SER A 20 -19.42 1.50 -20.99
CA SER A 20 -18.41 0.67 -20.36
C SER A 20 -17.81 1.39 -19.15
N SER A 21 -18.47 1.28 -17.99
CA SER A 21 -17.87 1.71 -16.73
C SER A 21 -16.66 0.83 -16.40
N THR A 22 -15.47 1.43 -16.27
CA THR A 22 -14.37 0.78 -15.59
C THR A 22 -14.72 0.70 -14.11
N VAL A 23 -14.83 -0.51 -13.56
CA VAL A 23 -14.87 -0.69 -12.10
C VAL A 23 -13.47 -0.34 -11.62
N ASP A 24 -13.28 0.89 -11.12
CA ASP A 24 -12.11 1.21 -10.32
C ASP A 24 -12.15 0.28 -9.11
N GLY A 25 -11.11 -0.55 -8.95
CA GLY A 25 -11.01 -1.48 -7.84
C GLY A 25 -11.25 -0.76 -6.50
N ALA A 26 -11.92 -1.43 -5.56
CA ALA A 26 -12.24 -0.82 -4.27
C ALA A 26 -10.98 -0.24 -3.63
N ARG A 27 -10.96 1.09 -3.43
CA ARG A 27 -9.86 1.76 -2.73
C ARG A 27 -9.93 1.40 -1.26
N VAL A 28 -8.86 0.82 -0.74
CA VAL A 28 -8.74 0.51 0.69
C VAL A 28 -8.19 1.76 1.39
N PRO A 29 -8.92 2.36 2.34
CA PRO A 29 -8.55 3.66 2.90
C PRO A 29 -7.48 3.58 4.00
N ALA A 30 -7.31 2.43 4.65
CA ALA A 30 -6.34 2.21 5.71
C ALA A 30 -6.01 0.71 5.87
N MET A 31 -4.83 0.41 6.41
CA MET A 31 -4.43 -0.92 6.84
C MET A 31 -4.01 -0.87 8.31
N PHE A 32 -4.64 -1.72 9.13
CA PHE A 32 -4.25 -1.92 10.53
C PHE A 32 -3.49 -3.24 10.65
N VAL A 33 -2.28 -3.18 11.18
CA VAL A 33 -1.36 -4.31 11.22
C VAL A 33 -1.13 -4.70 12.68
N PHE A 34 -1.48 -5.94 13.01
CA PHE A 34 -1.31 -6.52 14.34
C PHE A 34 -0.37 -7.71 14.25
N GLY A 35 0.53 -7.86 15.20
CA GLY A 35 1.41 -9.01 15.24
C GLY A 35 2.59 -8.85 16.18
N ASP A 36 3.68 -9.53 15.81
CA ASP A 36 4.95 -9.56 16.51
C ASP A 36 6.05 -8.83 15.72
N SER A 37 7.31 -9.15 16.02
CA SER A 37 8.49 -8.59 15.38
C SER A 37 8.50 -8.70 13.85
N LEU A 38 7.83 -9.69 13.25
CA LEU A 38 7.80 -9.88 11.80
C LEU A 38 7.03 -8.78 11.07
N LEU A 39 6.12 -8.11 11.76
CA LEU A 39 5.28 -7.05 11.23
C LEU A 39 5.61 -5.68 11.83
N ASP A 40 6.56 -5.62 12.76
CA ASP A 40 6.95 -4.39 13.45
C ASP A 40 7.71 -3.43 12.50
N PRO A 41 7.18 -2.23 12.20
CA PRO A 41 7.87 -1.23 11.40
C PRO A 41 8.94 -0.46 12.19
N GLY A 42 9.14 -0.76 13.47
CA GLY A 42 10.06 -0.06 14.39
C GLY A 42 9.38 0.57 15.60
N ASN A 43 8.15 0.19 15.94
CA ASN A 43 7.42 0.70 17.10
C ASN A 43 8.18 0.49 18.41
N ASN A 44 8.89 -0.62 18.54
CA ASN A 44 9.64 -0.92 19.76
C ASN A 44 10.79 0.05 20.06
N ASN A 45 11.26 0.82 19.07
CA ASN A 45 12.30 1.83 19.28
C ASN A 45 11.85 2.93 20.26
N HIS A 46 10.54 3.13 20.37
CA HIS A 46 9.91 4.11 21.27
C HIS A 46 9.62 3.55 22.68
N LEU A 47 9.89 2.27 22.94
CA LEU A 47 9.67 1.61 24.23
C LEU A 47 10.99 1.35 24.96
N VAL A 48 10.93 1.22 26.29
CA VAL A 48 12.06 0.76 27.11
C VAL A 48 12.06 -0.76 27.11
N THR A 49 12.58 -1.34 26.02
CA THR A 49 12.65 -2.79 25.79
C THR A 49 13.97 -3.18 25.14
N LEU A 50 14.35 -4.45 25.34
CA LEU A 50 15.45 -5.09 24.60
C LEU A 50 15.03 -5.53 23.20
N ALA A 51 13.73 -5.59 22.91
CA ALA A 51 13.19 -6.00 21.62
C ALA A 51 13.26 -4.87 20.57
N LYS A 52 14.45 -4.30 20.36
CA LYS A 52 14.69 -3.28 19.32
C LYS A 52 15.44 -3.90 18.15
N ALA A 53 15.23 -3.37 16.95
CA ALA A 53 15.97 -3.77 15.75
C ALA A 53 16.57 -2.53 15.05
N ASP A 54 16.97 -1.54 15.84
CA ASP A 54 17.64 -0.30 15.43
C ASP A 54 19.16 -0.45 15.30
N TYR A 55 19.65 -1.66 15.05
CA TYR A 55 21.06 -1.99 14.90
C TYR A 55 21.32 -2.90 13.70
N ALA A 56 22.54 -2.81 13.15
CA ALA A 56 22.98 -3.64 12.04
C ALA A 56 22.96 -5.14 12.41
N PRO A 57 22.57 -6.05 11.50
CA PRO A 57 22.39 -5.86 10.05
C PRO A 57 20.98 -5.44 9.63
N ASN A 58 20.08 -5.14 10.55
CA ASN A 58 18.70 -4.83 10.18
C ASN A 58 18.61 -3.51 9.39
N GLY A 59 17.75 -3.48 8.37
CA GLY A 59 17.55 -2.32 7.51
C GLY A 59 18.64 -2.03 6.47
N ILE A 60 19.64 -2.91 6.29
CA ILE A 60 20.75 -2.66 5.33
C ILE A 60 20.31 -2.49 3.87
N ASP A 61 19.13 -3.00 3.48
CA ASP A 61 18.61 -2.86 2.13
C ASP A 61 17.88 -1.51 1.92
N PHE A 62 17.65 -0.73 2.99
CA PHE A 62 17.15 0.63 2.90
C PHE A 62 18.29 1.62 2.73
N ALA A 63 18.10 2.62 1.86
CA ALA A 63 19.05 3.71 1.67
C ALA A 63 19.36 4.49 2.97
N GLY A 64 18.43 4.49 3.94
CA GLY A 64 18.60 5.13 5.25
C GLY A 64 19.28 4.26 6.32
N GLY A 65 19.61 2.99 6.02
CA GLY A 65 20.18 2.05 6.97
C GLY A 65 19.16 1.52 7.98
N VAL A 66 19.57 1.36 9.24
CA VAL A 66 18.75 0.76 10.31
C VAL A 66 17.38 1.42 10.44
N THR A 67 16.31 0.62 10.39
CA THR A 67 14.92 1.12 10.40
C THR A 67 14.12 0.75 11.64
N GLY A 68 14.60 -0.18 12.48
CA GLY A 68 13.80 -0.76 13.57
C GLY A 68 12.98 -1.98 13.18
N ARG A 69 13.00 -2.40 11.91
CA ARG A 69 12.40 -3.66 11.44
C ARG A 69 13.33 -4.83 11.75
N PHE A 70 12.78 -5.98 12.10
CA PHE A 70 13.55 -7.21 12.33
C PHE A 70 13.97 -7.93 11.03
N CYS A 71 14.25 -7.16 9.98
CA CYS A 71 14.72 -7.65 8.70
C CYS A 71 15.57 -6.60 7.97
N ASN A 72 16.27 -7.02 6.92
CA ASN A 72 17.15 -6.14 6.15
C ASN A 72 16.37 -5.12 5.29
N GLY A 73 15.13 -5.44 4.93
CA GLY A 73 14.29 -4.65 4.03
C GLY A 73 12.87 -4.45 4.56
N GLY A 74 11.89 -4.37 3.64
CA GLY A 74 10.48 -4.20 4.02
C GLY A 74 9.86 -5.48 4.59
N THR A 75 8.93 -5.32 5.54
CA THR A 75 8.10 -6.43 6.03
C THR A 75 7.03 -6.79 5.00
N VAL A 76 6.32 -7.91 5.23
CA VAL A 76 5.17 -8.30 4.39
C VAL A 76 4.11 -7.19 4.37
N ALA A 77 3.89 -6.51 5.50
CA ALA A 77 2.97 -5.39 5.58
C ALA A 77 3.43 -4.20 4.70
N ASP A 78 4.72 -3.89 4.67
CA ASP A 78 5.23 -2.84 3.78
C ASP A 78 4.99 -3.18 2.30
N HIS A 79 5.15 -4.44 1.92
CA HIS A 79 4.92 -4.89 0.55
C HIS A 79 3.43 -4.89 0.19
N LEU A 80 2.56 -5.31 1.11
CA LEU A 80 1.11 -5.24 0.90
C LEU A 80 0.63 -3.78 0.79
N GLY A 81 1.19 -2.88 1.61
CA GLY A 81 0.91 -1.45 1.54
C GLY A 81 1.35 -0.82 0.21
N LYS A 82 2.46 -1.28 -0.37
CA LYS A 82 2.95 -0.86 -1.71
C LYS A 82 2.00 -1.27 -2.82
N VAL A 83 1.47 -2.50 -2.77
CA VAL A 83 0.54 -3.00 -3.79
C VAL A 83 -0.76 -2.19 -3.83
N HIS A 84 -1.16 -1.60 -2.71
CA HIS A 84 -2.35 -0.74 -2.61
C HIS A 84 -2.05 0.77 -2.72
N ASP A 85 -0.87 1.14 -3.26
CA ASP A 85 -0.44 2.49 -3.71
C ASP A 85 -0.63 3.67 -2.72
N SER A 86 -0.97 3.40 -1.46
CA SER A 86 -1.28 4.45 -0.48
C SER A 86 -1.32 3.97 0.98
N LEU A 87 -1.07 2.69 1.24
CA LEU A 87 -1.19 2.09 2.58
C LEU A 87 0.15 1.73 3.19
N LEU A 88 1.24 2.37 2.72
CA LEU A 88 2.53 2.23 3.36
C LEU A 88 2.40 2.65 4.81
N VAL A 89 2.83 1.78 5.72
CA VAL A 89 3.02 2.13 7.12
C VAL A 89 4.22 3.08 7.14
N PRO A 90 4.03 4.41 7.29
CA PRO A 90 5.11 5.33 7.00
C PRO A 90 6.18 5.20 8.05
N PHE A 91 7.42 5.44 7.62
CA PHE A 91 8.63 5.53 8.44
C PHE A 91 8.49 6.39 9.71
N SER A 92 7.49 7.28 9.78
CA SER A 92 7.30 8.22 10.89
C SER A 92 5.91 8.91 10.91
N SER A 93 4.83 8.28 10.41
CA SER A 93 3.50 8.88 10.57
C SER A 93 2.75 8.15 11.67
N SER A 94 2.09 8.92 12.52
CA SER A 94 1.26 8.56 13.68
C SER A 94 0.25 7.40 13.52
N LEU A 95 0.15 6.75 12.37
CA LEU A 95 -0.65 5.56 12.11
C LEU A 95 -0.06 4.27 12.68
N SER A 96 1.24 4.19 12.97
CA SER A 96 1.78 3.04 13.71
C SER A 96 1.43 3.08 15.21
N PHE A 97 0.86 4.20 15.69
CA PHE A 97 0.53 4.43 17.10
C PHE A 97 -0.94 4.11 17.45
N VAL A 98 -1.80 3.73 16.49
CA VAL A 98 -3.18 3.34 16.80
C VAL A 98 -3.33 1.83 16.63
N SER A 99 -2.91 1.11 17.66
CA SER A 99 -3.82 0.19 18.32
C SER A 99 -3.27 -0.21 19.70
N SER A 100 -3.55 0.64 20.69
CA SER A 100 -3.81 0.18 22.06
C SER A 100 -5.31 0.01 22.20
#